data_AF-A0A2E5LL04-F1
#
_entry.id   AF-A0A2E5LL04-F1
#
_cell.length_a   1.000
_cell.length_b   1.000
_cell.length_c   1.000
_cell.angle_alpha   90.00
_cell.angle_beta   90.00
_cell.angle_gamma   90.00
#
_symmetry.space_group_name_H-M   'P 1'
#
loop_
_entity.id
_entity.type
_entity.pdbx_description
1 polymer ?
#
loop_
_entity_poly.entity_id
_entity_poly.type
_entity_poly.pdbx_seq_one_letter_code
_entity_poly.pdbx_strand_id
1 'polypeptide(L)'
;ILIIVTMRGEYGEFNPWQVPMGQGTPGCLEAMGMRLHRAEEPEQVAPAVENMARLAFDSQQMCAILLSQKLLGAKDFRELAK
;
A
#
# COMPACT_ATOMS: atom_id res chain seq x y z
N ILE A 1 16.29 2.48 -0.16
CA ILE A 1 15.45 1.26 -0.35
C ILE A 1 14.06 1.69 -0.77
N LEU A 2 13.45 1.00 -1.73
CA LEU A 2 12.06 1.21 -2.14
C LEU A 2 11.27 -0.06 -1.86
N ILE A 3 10.15 0.06 -1.13
CA ILE A 3 9.22 -1.04 -0.87
C ILE A 3 7.87 -0.70 -1.50
N ILE A 4 7.26 -1.67 -2.15
CA ILE A 4 5.90 -1.55 -2.68
C ILE A 4 5.04 -2.57 -1.94
N VAL A 5 4.01 -2.09 -1.27
CA VAL A 5 3.12 -2.90 -0.42
C VAL A 5 1.74 -2.90 -1.02
N THR A 6 1.19 -4.08 -1.30
CA THR A 6 -0.23 -4.24 -1.60
C THR A 6 -1.01 -4.31 -0.29
N MET A 7 -1.90 -3.35 -0.08
CA MET A 7 -2.64 -3.23 1.17
C MET A 7 -3.83 -4.20 1.19
N ARG A 8 -4.12 -4.70 2.40
CA ARG A 8 -5.30 -5.47 2.74
C ARG A 8 -5.80 -5.04 4.12
N GLY A 9 -7.05 -5.36 4.46
CA GLY A 9 -7.62 -4.89 5.72
C GLY A 9 -8.34 -3.55 5.62
N GLU A 10 -8.68 -3.11 4.40
CA GLU A 10 -9.14 -1.74 4.15
C GLU A 10 -10.51 -1.73 3.42
N TYR A 11 -10.57 -1.10 2.23
CA TYR A 11 -11.79 -0.90 1.45
C TYR A 11 -12.46 -2.23 1.06
N GLY A 12 -13.70 -2.43 1.52
CA GLY A 12 -14.48 -3.62 1.23
C GLY A 12 -13.95 -4.91 1.87
N GLU A 13 -13.09 -4.82 2.89
CA GLU A 13 -12.63 -5.99 3.62
C GLU A 13 -13.69 -6.49 4.61
N PHE A 14 -14.01 -7.78 4.56
CA PHE A 14 -14.97 -8.44 5.45
C PHE A 14 -14.25 -9.28 6.52
N ASN A 15 -12.95 -9.50 6.34
CA ASN A 15 -12.15 -10.35 7.18
C ASN A 15 -11.63 -9.58 8.42
N PRO A 16 -12.14 -9.86 9.64
CA PRO A 16 -11.82 -9.08 10.82
C PRO A 16 -10.36 -9.20 11.26
N TRP A 17 -9.67 -10.30 10.92
CA TRP A 17 -8.26 -10.46 11.29
C TRP A 17 -7.29 -9.72 10.35
N GLN A 18 -7.75 -9.25 9.19
CA GLN A 18 -6.93 -8.46 8.27
C GLN A 18 -6.98 -6.96 8.56
N VAL A 19 -8.07 -6.47 9.16
CA VAL A 19 -8.27 -5.05 9.47
C VAL A 19 -7.15 -4.45 10.34
N PRO A 20 -6.68 -5.13 11.41
CA PRO A 20 -5.59 -4.59 12.23
C PRO A 20 -4.30 -4.36 11.45
N MET A 21 -3.98 -5.24 10.49
CA MET A 21 -2.78 -5.09 9.66
C MET A 21 -2.91 -3.92 8.68
N GLY A 22 -4.08 -3.71 8.07
CA GLY A 22 -4.33 -2.55 7.20
C GLY A 22 -4.12 -1.23 7.93
N GLN A 23 -4.58 -1.15 9.19
CA GLN A 23 -4.45 0.04 10.03
C GLN A 23 -3.03 0.23 10.60
N GLY A 24 -2.38 -0.86 11.02
CA GLY A 24 -1.08 -0.80 11.69
C GLY A 24 0.11 -0.63 10.74
N THR A 25 0.01 -1.13 9.51
CA THR A 25 1.14 -1.15 8.56
C THR A 25 1.74 0.24 8.29
N PRO A 26 0.96 1.31 7.97
CA PRO A 26 1.52 2.64 7.78
C PRO A 26 2.28 3.13 9.01
N GLY A 27 1.69 2.99 10.20
CA GLY A 27 2.32 3.41 11.45
C GLY A 27 3.62 2.67 11.75
N CYS A 28 3.70 1.36 11.50
CA CYS A 28 4.94 0.60 11.67
C CYS A 28 6.05 1.06 10.71
N LEU A 29 5.70 1.33 9.44
CA LEU A 29 6.68 1.80 8.44
C LEU A 29 7.16 3.23 8.75
N GLU A 30 6.25 4.11 9.16
CA GLU A 30 6.59 5.46 9.62
C GLU A 30 7.49 5.43 10.85
N ALA A 31 7.22 4.54 11.81
CA ALA A 31 8.05 4.36 13.00
C ALA A 31 9.47 3.88 12.66
N MET A 32 9.65 3.14 11.57
CA MET A 32 10.97 2.79 11.04
C MET A 32 11.65 3.94 10.27
N GLY A 33 11.03 5.12 10.20
CA GLY A 33 11.56 6.29 9.51
C GLY A 33 11.38 6.27 7.99
N MET A 34 10.44 5.47 7.47
CA MET A 34 10.19 5.41 6.04
C MET A 34 9.30 6.57 5.58
N ARG A 35 9.63 7.13 4.42
CA ARG A 35 8.75 8.06 3.70
C ARG A 35 7.63 7.27 3.03
N LEU A 36 6.39 7.55 3.39
CA LEU A 36 5.22 6.86 2.83
C LEU A 36 4.57 7.67 1.71
N HIS A 37 4.09 6.94 0.71
CA HIS A 37 3.14 7.44 -0.29
C HIS A 37 2.03 6.42 -0.47
N ARG A 38 0.79 6.87 -0.68
CA ARG A 38 -0.38 6.01 -0.87
C ARG A 38 -1.00 6.26 -2.23
N ALA A 39 -1.21 5.19 -2.99
CA ALA A 39 -1.89 5.23 -4.28
C ALA A 39 -3.26 4.55 -4.17
N GLU A 40 -4.31 5.25 -4.59
CA GLU A 40 -5.70 4.78 -4.50
C GLU A 40 -6.34 4.53 -5.87
N GLU A 41 -5.77 5.12 -6.93
CA GLU A 41 -6.25 4.98 -8.30
C GLU A 41 -5.12 4.48 -9.23
N PRO A 42 -5.42 3.72 -10.30
CA PRO A 42 -4.40 3.11 -11.17
C PRO A 42 -3.42 4.12 -11.76
N GLU A 43 -3.92 5.30 -12.12
CA GLU A 43 -3.16 6.36 -12.78
C GLU A 43 -2.10 6.99 -11.85
N GLN A 44 -2.27 6.83 -10.52
CA GLN A 44 -1.33 7.35 -9.52
C GLN A 44 -0.11 6.45 -9.34
N VAL A 45 -0.20 5.16 -9.71
CA VAL A 45 0.82 4.16 -9.38
C VAL A 45 2.15 4.45 -10.06
N ALA A 46 2.15 4.62 -11.39
CA ALA A 46 3.39 4.85 -12.13
C ALA A 46 4.11 6.15 -11.71
N PRO A 47 3.42 7.30 -11.61
CA PRO A 47 4.03 8.53 -11.09
C PRO A 47 4.55 8.39 -9.65
N ALA A 48 3.83 7.68 -8.78
CA ALA A 48 4.26 7.44 -7.40
C ALA A 48 5.55 6.61 -7.35
N VAL A 49 5.64 5.54 -8.13
CA VAL A 49 6.84 4.69 -8.21
C VAL A 49 8.03 5.47 -8.72
N GLU A 50 7.87 6.25 -9.80
CA GLU A 50 8.96 7.05 -10.35
C GLU A 50 9.49 8.07 -9.32
N ASN A 51 8.59 8.82 -8.68
CA ASN A 51 8.98 9.85 -7.71
C ASN A 51 9.65 9.25 -6.47
N MET A 52 9.08 8.18 -5.91
CA MET A 52 9.63 7.54 -4.71
C MET A 52 10.90 6.76 -5.01
N ALA A 53 11.08 6.24 -6.22
CA ALA A 53 12.35 5.62 -6.64
C ALA A 53 13.48 6.66 -6.65
N ARG A 54 13.26 7.81 -7.29
CA ARG A 54 14.23 8.93 -7.27
C ARG A 54 14.55 9.34 -5.84
N LEU A 55 13.53 9.55 -5.01
CA LEU A 55 13.74 9.89 -3.60
C LEU A 55 14.56 8.81 -2.87
N ALA A 56 14.22 7.54 -3.02
CA ALA A 56 14.87 6.44 -2.32
C ALA A 56 16.35 6.28 -2.68
N PHE A 57 16.68 6.40 -3.97
CA PHE A 57 18.02 6.11 -4.48
C PHE A 57 18.93 7.35 -4.51
N ASP A 58 18.40 8.52 -4.84
CA ASP A 58 19.19 9.75 -4.91
C ASP A 58 19.47 10.34 -3.52
N SER A 59 18.54 10.20 -2.58
CA SER A 59 18.67 10.78 -1.23
C SER A 59 18.96 9.77 -0.11
N GLN A 60 19.20 8.50 -0.48
CA GLN A 60 19.47 7.40 0.46
C GLN A 60 18.40 7.25 1.56
N GLN A 61 17.16 7.61 1.23
CA GLN A 61 16.03 7.51 2.15
C GLN A 61 15.34 6.15 2.01
N MET A 62 14.69 5.71 3.08
CA MET A 62 13.80 4.55 3.05
C MET A 62 12.42 5.02 2.60
N CYS A 63 11.89 4.41 1.54
CA CYS A 63 10.62 4.81 0.94
C CYS A 63 9.69 3.61 0.83
N ALA A 64 8.39 3.82 1.05
CA ALA A 64 7.39 2.81 0.81
C ALA A 64 6.16 3.40 0.11
N ILE A 65 5.62 2.62 -0.85
CA ILE A 65 4.37 2.92 -1.53
C ILE A 65 3.32 1.91 -1.06
N LEU A 66 2.21 2.42 -0.56
CA LEU A 66 1.05 1.63 -0.15
C LEU A 66 0.01 1.66 -1.28
N LEU A 67 -0.19 0.52 -1.93
CA LEU A 67 -1.21 0.32 -2.96
C LEU A 67 -2.52 -0.04 -2.26
N SER A 68 -3.45 0.91 -2.22
CA SER A 68 -4.75 0.78 -1.55
C SER A 68 -5.54 -0.42 -2.06
N GLN A 69 -6.30 -1.06 -1.19
CA GLN A 69 -7.24 -2.11 -1.62
C GLN A 69 -8.32 -1.58 -2.58
N LYS A 70 -8.64 -0.27 -2.54
CA LYS A 70 -9.57 0.37 -3.48
C LYS A 70 -9.06 0.27 -4.94
N LEU A 71 -7.77 0.53 -5.14
CA LEU A 71 -7.07 0.38 -6.42
C LEU A 71 -7.11 -1.07 -6.92
N LEU A 72 -6.86 -2.02 -6.02
CA LEU A 72 -6.73 -3.44 -6.35
C LEU A 72 -8.08 -4.14 -6.56
N GLY A 73 -9.16 -3.54 -6.06
CA GLY A 73 -10.49 -4.13 -5.99
C GLY A 73 -10.68 -4.98 -4.73
N ALA A 74 -11.88 -4.91 -4.16
CA ALA A 74 -12.28 -5.80 -3.06
C ALA A 74 -12.57 -7.20 -3.63
N LYS A 75 -12.00 -8.24 -3.01
CA LYS A 75 -12.31 -9.63 -3.39
C LYS A 75 -13.68 -10.02 -2.86
N ASP A 76 -14.63 -10.33 -3.75
CA ASP A 76 -15.83 -11.06 -3.37
C ASP A 76 -15.60 -12.56 -3.51
N PHE A 77 -15.47 -13.25 -2.38
CA PHE A 77 -15.25 -14.69 -2.35
C PHE A 77 -16.48 -15.50 -2.78
N ARG A 78 -17.68 -14.88 -2.84
CA ARG A 78 -18.88 -15.53 -3.39
C ARG A 78 -18.81 -15.67 -4.91
N GLU A 79 -18.07 -14.79 -5.59
CA GLU A 79 -17.86 -14.91 -7.04
C GLU A 79 -16.80 -15.96 -7.39
N LEU A 80 -15.81 -16.18 -6.50
CA LEU A 80 -14.75 -17.17 -6.69
C LEU A 80 -15.18 -18.61 -6.37
N ALA A 81 -16.31 -18.79 -5.69
CA ALA A 81 -16.87 -20.09 -5.32
C ALA A 81 -17.91 -20.63 -6.32
N LYS A 82 -18.13 -19.91 -7.43
CA LYS A 82 -18.89 -20.40 -8.59
C LYS A 82 -17.98 -21.16 -9.54
#